data_AF-A0A8J4X7D4-F1
#
_entry.id   AF-A0A8J4X7D4-F1
#
_cell.length_a   1.000
_cell.length_b   1.000
_cell.length_c   1.000
_cell.angle_alpha   90.00
_cell.angle_beta   90.00
_cell.angle_gamma   90.00
#
_symmetry.space_group_name_H-M   'P 1'
#
loop_
_entity.id
_entity.type
_entity.pdbx_description
1 polymer ?
#
loop_
_entity_poly.entity_id
_entity_poly.type
_entity_poly.pdbx_seq_one_letter_code
_entity_poly.pdbx_strand_id
1 'polypeptide(L)' 'IMLVKVKLGDAPKFVKIIELSLEEFLTAAFLKFGVPSVPENVKVFDESGTEVDDDVFEDVVRSSVGVLTIKHGA' A
#
# COMPACT_ATOMS: atom_id res chain seq x y z
N ILE A 1 -2.03 14.60 4.18
CA ILE A 1 -0.68 13.99 4.31
C ILE A 1 -0.71 12.97 5.43
N MET A 2 -0.46 11.70 5.11
CA MET A 2 -0.44 10.57 6.04
C MET A 2 0.82 9.71 5.82
N LEU A 3 1.28 9.01 6.87
CA LEU A 3 2.38 8.04 6.78
C LEU A 3 1.81 6.63 6.93
N VAL A 4 2.03 5.79 5.94
CA VAL A 4 1.59 4.38 5.94
C VAL A 4 2.81 3.48 5.97
N LYS A 5 2.79 2.45 6.82
CA LYS A 5 3.86 1.46 6.86
C LYS A 5 3.58 0.40 5.81
N VAL A 6 4.51 0.24 4.87
CA VAL A 6 4.33 -0.61 3.69
C VAL A 6 5.42 -1.65 3.62
N LYS A 7 5.06 -2.90 3.38
CA LYS A 7 5.98 -3.99 3.07
C LYS A 7 5.86 -4.36 1.60
N LEU A 8 6.97 -4.23 0.88
CA LEU A 8 7.16 -4.74 -0.48
C LEU A 8 8.47 -5.52 -0.48
N GLY A 9 8.41 -6.84 -0.65
CA GLY A 9 9.54 -7.73 -0.43
C GLY A 9 9.90 -7.91 1.05
N ASP A 10 11.18 -7.80 1.40
CA ASP A 10 11.69 -8.27 2.69
C ASP A 10 11.54 -7.26 3.84
N ALA A 11 11.63 -5.96 3.58
CA ALA A 11 11.69 -4.92 4.61
C ALA A 11 10.59 -3.86 4.48
N PRO A 12 9.91 -3.48 5.59
CA PRO A 12 8.91 -2.41 5.55
C PRO A 12 9.55 -1.01 5.51
N LYS A 13 8.86 -0.08 4.86
CA LYS A 13 9.20 1.35 4.82
C LYS A 13 7.97 2.20 5.12
N PHE A 14 8.16 3.43 5.61
CA PHE A 14 7.08 4.41 5.63
C PHE A 14 6.95 5.09 4.26
N VAL A 15 5.73 5.11 3.73
CA VAL A 15 5.32 5.80 2.51
C VAL A 15 4.46 6.99 2.91
N LYS A 16 4.74 8.13 2.30
CA LYS A 16 3.97 9.37 2.52
C LYS A 16 2.95 9.48 1.40
N ILE A 17 1.66 9.57 1.77
CA ILE A 17 0.55 9.77 0.83
C ILE A 17 -0.13 11.10 1.09
N ILE A 18 -0.55 11.77 0.02
CA ILE A 18 -1.25 13.07 0.10
C ILE A 18 -2.75 12.82 0.08
N GLU A 19 -3.21 12.03 -0.89
CA GLU A 19 -4.58 11.57 -1.08
C GLU A 19 -4.73 10.14 -0.56
N LEU A 20 -5.90 9.81 -0.01
CA LEU A 20 -6.19 8.49 0.55
C LEU A 20 -6.85 7.59 -0.51
N SER A 21 -6.18 7.40 -1.63
CA SER A 21 -6.59 6.47 -2.68
C SER A 21 -5.60 5.32 -2.81
N LEU A 22 -6.09 4.17 -3.29
CA LEU A 22 -5.23 3.02 -3.56
C LEU A 22 -4.20 3.35 -4.65
N GLU A 23 -4.59 4.15 -5.65
CA GLU A 23 -3.71 4.58 -6.75
C GLU A 23 -2.51 5.41 -6.27
N GLU A 24 -2.75 6.46 -5.48
CA GLU A 24 -1.68 7.32 -4.93
C GLU A 24 -0.79 6.51 -3.99
N PHE A 25 -1.39 5.63 -3.19
CA PHE A 25 -0.65 4.73 -2.31
C PHE A 25 0.31 3.81 -3.08
N LEU A 26 -0.17 3.12 -4.11
CA LEU A 26 0.65 2.21 -4.92
C LEU A 26 1.75 2.99 -5.63
N THR A 27 1.43 4.13 -6.23
CA THR A 27 2.39 4.99 -6.92
C THR A 27 3.50 5.46 -5.97
N ALA A 28 3.13 6.01 -4.82
CA ALA A 28 4.08 6.48 -3.81
C ALA A 28 4.91 5.33 -3.22
N ALA A 29 4.31 4.16 -3.01
CA ALA A 29 5.00 2.98 -2.51
C ALA A 29 6.05 2.50 -3.53
N PHE A 30 5.66 2.19 -4.77
CA PHE A 30 6.61 1.71 -5.78
C PHE A 30 7.75 2.69 -6.01
N LEU A 31 7.47 3.99 -6.09
CA LEU A 31 8.50 5.03 -6.17
C LEU A 31 9.45 4.98 -4.97
N LYS A 32 8.94 4.82 -3.73
CA LYS A 32 9.74 4.70 -2.49
C LYS A 32 10.62 3.44 -2.46
N PHE A 33 10.21 2.39 -3.17
CA PHE A 33 10.97 1.15 -3.33
C PHE A 33 11.86 1.12 -4.58
N GLY A 34 11.91 2.21 -5.36
CA GLY A 34 12.79 2.34 -6.52
C GLY A 34 12.24 1.70 -7.80
N VAL A 35 10.94 1.43 -7.85
CA VAL A 35 10.25 0.94 -9.05
C VAL A 35 9.54 2.12 -9.72
N PRO A 36 9.81 2.39 -11.01
CA PRO A 36 9.35 3.61 -11.68
C PRO A 36 7.86 3.62 -12.01
N SER A 37 7.20 2.47 -12.01
CA SER A 37 5.78 2.32 -12.30
C SER A 37 5.16 1.20 -11.47
N VAL A 38 3.86 1.29 -11.22
CA VAL A 38 3.09 0.22 -10.57
C VAL A 38 3.01 -0.96 -11.55
N PRO A 39 3.49 -2.17 -11.19
CA PRO A 39 3.30 -3.37 -12.00
C PRO A 39 1.83 -3.74 -12.13
N GLU A 40 1.46 -4.40 -13.23
CA GLU A 40 0.13 -5.01 -13.36
C GLU A 40 -0.06 -6.12 -12.31
N ASN A 41 -1.34 -6.38 -11.97
CA ASN A 41 -1.74 -7.42 -11.04
C ASN A 41 -1.05 -7.30 -9.69
N VAL A 42 -1.08 -6.14 -9.04
CA VAL A 42 -0.64 -5.99 -7.64
C VAL A 42 -1.86 -5.95 -6.73
N LYS A 43 -1.70 -6.55 -5.55
CA LYS A 43 -2.73 -6.59 -4.50
C LYS A 43 -2.15 -6.08 -3.19
N VAL A 44 -2.98 -5.39 -2.43
CA VAL A 44 -2.64 -4.85 -1.11
C VAL A 44 -3.36 -5.68 -0.06
N PHE A 45 -2.67 -6.01 1.02
CA PHE A 45 -3.23 -6.76 2.13
C PHE A 45 -2.93 -6.05 3.44
N ASP A 46 -3.87 -6.12 4.39
CA ASP A 46 -3.63 -5.71 5.76
C ASP A 46 -2.75 -6.74 6.51
N GLU A 47 -2.57 -6.54 7.81
CA GLU A 47 -1.81 -7.45 8.66
C GLU A 47 -2.51 -8.79 8.95
N SER A 48 -3.83 -8.85 8.78
CA SER A 48 -4.62 -10.09 8.89
C SER A 48 -4.53 -10.96 7.63
N GLY A 49 -4.02 -10.40 6.54
CA GLY A 49 -3.95 -11.05 5.23
C GLY A 49 -5.21 -10.85 4.39
N THR A 50 -6.07 -9.90 4.77
CA THR A 50 -7.28 -9.51 4.04
C THR A 50 -6.91 -8.53 2.92
N GLU A 51 -7.44 -8.74 1.72
CA GLU A 51 -7.22 -7.85 0.58
C GLU A 51 -7.88 -6.49 0.84
N VAL A 52 -7.15 -5.43 0.52
CA VAL A 52 -7.59 -4.04 0.62
C VAL A 52 -7.69 -3.50 -0.80
N ASP A 53 -8.91 -3.37 -1.30
CA ASP A 53 -9.22 -2.75 -2.59
C ASP A 53 -9.52 -1.26 -2.44
N ASP A 54 -9.86 -0.60 -3.56
CA ASP A 54 -10.08 0.85 -3.61
C ASP A 54 -11.28 1.29 -2.77
N ASP A 55 -12.34 0.47 -2.72
CA ASP A 55 -13.59 0.79 -2.03
C ASP A 55 -13.41 0.88 -0.51
N VAL A 56 -12.45 0.12 0.04
CA VAL A 56 -12.20 0.05 1.50
C VAL A 56 -10.87 0.68 1.92
N PHE A 57 -10.03 1.11 0.98
CA PHE A 57 -8.66 1.58 1.28
C PHE A 57 -8.64 2.72 2.30
N GLU A 58 -9.45 3.76 2.08
CA GLU A 58 -9.48 4.93 2.97
C GLU A 58 -9.90 4.53 4.40
N ASP A 59 -10.95 3.72 4.54
CA ASP A 59 -11.46 3.27 5.84
C ASP A 59 -10.45 2.39 6.58
N VAL A 60 -9.76 1.49 5.87
CA VAL A 60 -8.72 0.63 6.43
C VAL A 60 -7.55 1.46 6.94
N VAL A 61 -7.03 2.38 6.13
CA VAL A 61 -5.87 3.23 6.49
C VAL A 61 -6.21 4.17 7.65
N ARG A 62 -7.45 4.65 7.74
CA ARG A 62 -7.89 5.50 8.85
C ARG A 62 -8.13 4.72 10.15
N SER A 63 -8.60 3.47 10.06
CA SER A 63 -8.93 2.66 11.22
C SER A 63 -7.72 1.95 11.85
N SER A 64 -6.70 1.59 11.06
CA SER A 64 -5.48 0.96 11.57
C SER A 64 -4.26 1.27 10.69
N VAL A 65 -3.22 1.86 11.31
CA VAL A 65 -1.91 2.12 10.65
C VAL A 65 -0.99 0.92 10.77
N GLY A 66 -1.55 -0.28 10.58
CA GLY A 66 -0.80 -1.54 10.50
C GLY A 66 0.15 -1.56 9.31
N VAL A 67 0.78 -2.71 9.06
CA VAL A 67 1.61 -2.89 7.87
C VAL A 67 0.73 -3.30 6.69
N LEU A 68 0.61 -2.43 5.69
CA LEU A 68 0.07 -2.83 4.39
C LEU A 68 1.14 -3.58 3.61
N THR A 69 0.80 -4.77 3.12
CA THR A 69 1.71 -5.61 2.34
C THR A 69 1.28 -5.60 0.88
N ILE A 70 2.19 -5.24 -0.02
CA ILE A 70 1.98 -5.30 -1.47
C ILE A 70 2.56 -6.62 -1.98
N LYS A 71 1.76 -7.37 -2.75
CA LYS A 71 2.17 -8.62 -3.40
C LYS A 71 1.77 -8.60 -4.87
N HIS A 72 2.49 -9.35 -5.70
CA HIS A 72 1.98 -9.71 -7.02
C HIS A 72 0.77 -10.64 -6.83
N GLY A 73 -0.33 -10.32 -7.49
CA GLY A 73 -1.49 -11.17 -7.67
C GLY A 73 -1.08 -12.44 -8.39
N ALA A 74 -1.61 -13.55 -7.91
CA ALA A 74 -1.52 -14.84 -8.59
C ALA A 74 -2.38 -14.87 -9.85
#